data_AF-A0A1W5XT68-F1
#
_entry.id   AF-A0A1W5XT68-F1
#
_cell.length_a   1.000
_cell.length_b   1.000
_cell.length_c   1.000
_cell.angle_alpha   90.00
_cell.angle_beta   90.00
_cell.angle_gamma   90.00
#
_symmetry.space_group_name_H-M   'P 1'
#
loop_
_entity.id
_entity.type
_entity.pdbx_description
1 polymer ?
#
loop_
_entity_poly.entity_id
_entity_poly.type
_entity_poly.pdbx_seq_one_letter_code
_entity_poly.pdbx_strand_id
1 'polypeptide(L)'
;MNTTGTGTIDRPVTRDPKKQDPTMNSTFTDTPAPANADAIESRQNRNHAMQLIPEALARAHMHERLREAESERRGHRLAAARRMQRRAERASLRARRALAMAVMQ
;
A
#
# COMPACT_ATOMS: atom_id res chain seq x y z
N MET A 1 17.35 -26.49 24.96
CA MET A 1 17.76 -25.62 23.83
C MET A 1 16.77 -25.83 22.70
N ASN A 2 15.76 -24.98 22.62
CA ASN A 2 14.61 -25.10 21.74
C ASN A 2 14.33 -23.71 21.16
N THR A 3 14.95 -23.42 20.02
CA THR A 3 14.74 -22.20 19.25
C THR A 3 13.54 -22.39 18.34
N THR A 4 12.36 -22.07 18.85
CA THR A 4 11.12 -22.05 18.05
C THR A 4 11.15 -20.81 17.15
N GLY A 5 11.09 -21.05 15.83
CA GLY A 5 11.34 -20.05 14.79
C GLY A 5 10.42 -18.82 14.85
N THR A 6 11.05 -17.65 14.89
CA THR A 6 10.43 -16.34 14.69
C THR A 6 9.90 -16.23 13.26
N GLY A 7 8.58 -16.04 13.10
CA GLY A 7 7.98 -15.79 11.78
C GLY A 7 8.58 -14.55 11.11
N THR A 8 8.91 -14.64 9.83
CA THR A 8 9.44 -13.52 9.04
C THR A 8 8.31 -12.65 8.48
N ILE A 9 8.64 -11.40 8.13
CA ILE A 9 7.69 -10.40 7.62
C ILE A 9 6.91 -10.92 6.40
N ASP A 10 7.58 -11.66 5.51
CA ASP A 10 6.96 -12.26 4.31
C ASP A 10 6.19 -13.55 4.57
N ARG A 11 6.28 -14.13 5.78
CA ARG A 11 5.56 -15.35 6.16
C ARG A 11 5.16 -15.31 7.63
N PRO A 12 4.14 -14.50 7.99
CA PRO A 12 3.72 -14.36 9.37
C PRO A 12 3.18 -15.69 9.90
N VAL A 13 3.58 -16.03 11.13
CA VAL A 13 3.04 -17.22 11.80
C VAL A 13 1.61 -16.95 12.26
N THR A 14 0.71 -17.91 12.02
CA THR A 14 -0.67 -17.82 12.49
C THR A 14 -0.68 -17.81 14.02
N ARG A 15 -1.23 -16.75 14.62
CA ARG A 15 -1.40 -16.63 16.06
C ARG A 15 -2.46 -17.64 16.52
N ASP A 16 -2.03 -18.71 17.18
CA ASP A 16 -2.91 -19.71 17.78
C ASP A 16 -3.03 -19.44 19.30
N PRO A 17 -4.13 -18.83 19.76
CA PRO A 17 -4.29 -18.41 21.15
C PRO A 17 -4.33 -19.59 22.13
N LYS A 18 -4.59 -20.82 21.66
CA LYS A 18 -4.67 -22.01 22.52
C LYS A 18 -3.31 -22.66 22.80
N LYS A 19 -2.25 -22.28 22.10
CA LYS A 19 -0.88 -22.80 22.26
C LYS A 19 0.06 -21.79 22.94
N GLN A 20 -0.50 -20.80 23.63
CA GLN A 20 0.30 -19.94 24.49
C GLN A 20 0.90 -20.78 25.62
N ASP A 21 2.20 -20.62 25.85
CA ASP A 21 2.90 -21.27 26.95
C ASP A 21 2.23 -20.82 28.27
N PRO A 22 1.73 -21.74 29.13
CA PRO A 22 1.01 -21.37 30.36
C PRO A 22 1.84 -20.54 31.35
N THR A 23 3.16 -20.48 31.15
CA THR A 23 4.08 -19.65 31.93
C THR A 23 4.06 -18.18 31.53
N MET A 24 3.50 -17.84 30.36
CA MET A 24 3.24 -16.46 29.93
C MET A 24 1.77 -16.09 30.14
N ASN A 25 1.29 -16.26 31.38
CA ASN A 25 0.12 -15.52 31.82
C ASN A 25 0.53 -14.05 31.90
N SER A 26 0.24 -13.27 30.85
CA SER A 26 0.15 -11.82 31.00
C SER A 26 -1.05 -11.56 31.91
N THR A 27 -0.78 -11.57 33.20
CA THR A 27 -1.68 -11.07 34.23
C THR A 27 -1.92 -9.60 33.93
N PHE A 28 -2.91 -9.32 33.08
CA PHE A 28 -3.43 -7.98 32.81
C PHE A 28 -4.15 -7.38 34.04
N THR A 29 -3.84 -7.84 35.26
CA THR A 29 -4.39 -7.27 36.50
C THR A 29 -3.45 -6.30 37.20
N ASP A 30 -2.25 -6.05 36.65
CA ASP A 30 -1.36 -4.95 37.08
C ASP A 30 -1.24 -3.89 35.96
N THR A 31 -2.38 -3.48 35.39
CA THR A 31 -2.42 -2.13 34.83
C THR A 31 -2.62 -1.22 36.04
N PRO A 32 -1.60 -0.47 36.52
CA PRO A 32 -1.89 0.59 37.49
C PRO A 32 -2.97 1.45 36.84
N ALA A 33 -4.13 1.56 37.49
CA ALA A 33 -5.18 2.45 37.05
C ALA A 33 -4.47 3.78 36.75
N PRO A 34 -4.48 4.26 35.49
CA PRO A 34 -3.78 5.49 35.18
C PRO A 34 -4.35 6.52 36.14
N ALA A 35 -3.49 7.15 36.94
CA ALA A 35 -3.89 8.12 37.97
C ALA A 35 -4.75 9.28 37.41
N ASN A 36 -4.87 9.35 36.09
CA ASN A 36 -5.68 10.26 35.33
C ASN A 36 -6.51 9.51 34.27
N ALA A 37 -7.27 8.47 34.66
CA ALA A 37 -8.22 7.81 33.76
C ALA A 37 -9.18 8.85 33.12
N ASP A 38 -9.63 9.81 33.91
CA ASP A 38 -10.42 10.97 33.47
C ASP A 38 -9.69 11.87 32.45
N ALA A 39 -8.36 11.97 32.54
CA ALA A 39 -7.56 12.74 31.57
C ALA A 39 -7.31 11.97 30.28
N ILE A 40 -7.33 10.63 30.31
CA ILE A 40 -7.26 9.78 29.11
C ILE A 40 -8.62 9.77 28.40
N GLU A 41 -9.72 9.76 29.13
CA GLU A 41 -11.07 9.98 28.57
C GLU A 41 -11.20 11.41 27.99
N SER A 42 -10.69 12.43 28.67
CA SER A 42 -10.65 13.81 28.15
C SER A 42 -9.78 13.96 26.89
N ARG A 43 -8.69 13.18 26.77
CA ARG A 43 -7.86 13.10 25.56
C ARG A 43 -8.48 12.30 24.43
N GLN A 44 -9.52 11.51 24.69
CA GLN A 44 -10.33 10.98 23.60
C GLN A 44 -11.05 12.17 22.98
N ASN A 45 -10.43 12.71 21.93
CA ASN A 45 -11.02 13.66 21.00
C ASN A 45 -12.13 12.98 20.18
N ARG A 46 -13.04 12.28 20.85
CA ARG A 46 -14.29 11.72 20.37
C ARG A 46 -15.35 12.82 20.45
N ASN A 47 -15.11 13.91 19.73
CA ASN A 47 -16.13 14.95 19.63
C ASN A 47 -17.21 14.48 18.64
N HIS A 48 -18.45 14.29 19.12
CA HIS A 48 -19.61 14.01 18.28
C HIS A 48 -20.10 15.25 17.51
N ALA A 49 -19.59 16.45 17.85
CA ALA A 49 -19.77 17.64 17.03
C ALA A 49 -18.82 17.55 15.83
N MET A 50 -19.39 17.48 14.63
CA MET A 50 -18.67 17.40 13.37
C MET A 50 -17.53 18.45 13.34
N GLN A 51 -16.27 18.00 13.37
CA GLN A 51 -15.12 18.83 12.99
C GLN A 51 -15.13 18.98 11.46
N LEU A 52 -16.16 19.67 10.96
CA LEU A 52 -16.49 19.73 9.54
C LEU A 52 -15.40 20.43 8.72
N ILE A 53 -14.72 21.41 9.31
CA ILE A 53 -13.68 22.21 8.64
C ILE A 53 -12.38 21.40 8.44
N PRO A 54 -11.77 20.79 9.48
CA PRO A 54 -10.57 19.97 9.29
C PRO A 54 -10.81 18.75 8.39
N GLU A 55 -11.97 18.10 8.52
CA GLU A 55 -12.28 16.89 7.75
C GLU A 55 -12.55 17.19 6.27
N ALA A 56 -13.30 18.27 5.97
CA ALA A 56 -13.53 18.70 4.60
C ALA A 56 -12.21 19.09 3.90
N LEU A 57 -11.31 19.77 4.63
CA LEU A 57 -9.98 20.11 4.13
C LEU A 57 -9.14 18.87 3.87
N ALA A 58 -9.12 17.91 4.80
CA ALA A 58 -8.41 16.64 4.62
C ALA A 58 -8.96 15.83 3.43
N ARG A 59 -10.29 15.77 3.26
CA ARG A 59 -10.93 15.13 2.10
C ARG A 59 -10.58 15.83 0.79
N ALA A 60 -10.57 17.16 0.76
CA ALA A 60 -10.18 17.92 -0.42
C ALA A 60 -8.72 17.64 -0.83
N HIS A 61 -7.79 17.65 0.14
CA HIS A 61 -6.39 17.34 -0.12
C HIS A 61 -6.20 15.89 -0.60
N MET A 62 -6.90 14.91 -0.01
CA MET A 62 -6.87 13.52 -0.50
C MET A 62 -7.42 13.40 -1.93
N HIS A 63 -8.51 14.08 -2.25
CA HIS A 63 -9.04 14.13 -3.61
C HIS A 63 -8.05 14.74 -4.60
N GLU A 64 -7.34 15.79 -4.22
CA GLU A 64 -6.31 16.41 -5.05
C GLU A 64 -5.15 15.45 -5.31
N ARG A 65 -4.63 14.78 -4.28
CA ARG A 65 -3.58 13.76 -4.42
C ARG A 65 -3.99 12.59 -5.31
N LEU A 66 -5.25 12.14 -5.21
CA LEU A 66 -5.78 11.11 -6.09
C LEU A 66 -5.84 11.58 -7.54
N ARG A 67 -6.28 12.81 -7.80
CA ARG A 67 -6.32 13.39 -9.15
C ARG A 67 -4.92 13.53 -9.75
N GLU A 68 -3.95 14.00 -8.96
CA GLU A 68 -2.55 14.10 -9.37
C GLU A 68 -2.01 12.72 -9.77
N ALA A 69 -2.16 11.71 -8.91
CA ALA A 69 -1.73 10.34 -9.19
C ALA A 69 -2.43 9.72 -10.43
N GLU A 70 -3.72 10.01 -10.65
CA GLU A 70 -4.41 9.59 -11.86
C GLU A 70 -3.84 10.25 -13.13
N SER A 71 -3.49 11.53 -13.06
CA SER A 71 -2.92 12.25 -14.19
C SER A 71 -1.57 11.66 -14.60
N GLU A 72 -0.71 11.34 -13.64
CA GLU A 72 0.58 10.69 -13.85
C GLU A 72 0.40 9.31 -14.48
N ARG A 73 -0.51 8.48 -13.94
CA ARG A 73 -0.82 7.15 -14.49
C ARG A 73 -1.26 7.25 -15.95
N ARG A 74 -2.09 8.23 -16.31
CA ARG A 74 -2.52 8.46 -17.70
C ARG A 74 -1.31 8.84 -18.58
N GLY A 75 -0.45 9.74 -18.11
CA GLY A 75 0.78 10.13 -18.81
C GLY A 75 1.70 8.93 -19.08
N HIS A 76 1.94 8.09 -18.07
CA HIS A 76 2.75 6.88 -18.20
C HIS A 76 2.17 5.88 -19.21
N ARG A 77 0.85 5.64 -19.18
CA ARG A 77 0.17 4.76 -20.15
C ARG A 77 0.33 5.24 -21.59
N LEU A 78 0.12 6.54 -21.83
CA LEU A 78 0.29 7.13 -23.16
C LEU A 78 1.76 7.05 -23.64
N ALA A 79 2.72 7.32 -22.76
CA ALA A 79 4.13 7.20 -23.08
C ALA A 79 4.51 5.75 -23.45
N ALA A 80 4.01 4.77 -22.70
CA ALA A 80 4.22 3.34 -22.97
C ALA A 80 3.61 2.93 -24.32
N ALA A 81 2.37 3.34 -24.60
CA ALA A 81 1.70 3.08 -25.89
C ALA A 81 2.52 3.63 -27.07
N ARG A 82 2.98 4.88 -26.99
CA ARG A 82 3.82 5.51 -28.03
C ARG A 82 5.17 4.80 -28.21
N ARG A 83 5.76 4.25 -27.14
CA ARG A 83 6.99 3.44 -27.24
C ARG A 83 6.72 2.12 -27.96
N MET A 84 5.60 1.46 -27.66
CA MET A 84 5.20 0.22 -28.33
C MET A 84 4.92 0.45 -29.82
N GLN A 85 4.21 1.53 -30.17
CA GLN A 85 3.95 1.88 -31.56
C GLN A 85 5.25 2.06 -32.37
N ARG A 86 6.20 2.84 -31.86
CA ARG A 86 7.51 3.02 -32.52
C ARG A 86 8.29 1.73 -32.68
N ARG A 87 8.19 0.80 -31.72
CA ARG A 87 8.80 -0.53 -31.83
C ARG A 87 8.14 -1.35 -32.94
N ALA A 88 6.82 -1.32 -33.04
CA ALA A 88 6.07 -2.01 -34.09
C ALA A 88 6.40 -1.44 -35.49
N GLU A 89 6.47 -0.13 -35.64
CA GLU A 89 6.88 0.54 -36.90
C GLU A 89 8.29 0.13 -37.34
N ARG A 90 9.25 0.12 -36.39
CA ARG A 90 10.62 -0.33 -36.68
C ARG A 90 10.67 -1.82 -37.07
N ALA A 91 9.90 -2.66 -36.38
CA ALA A 91 9.83 -4.08 -36.67
C ALA A 91 9.21 -4.34 -38.05
N SER A 92 8.15 -3.62 -38.41
CA SER A 92 7.50 -3.77 -39.71
C SER A 92 8.41 -3.28 -40.85
N LEU A 93 9.14 -2.18 -40.67
CA LEU A 93 10.12 -1.71 -41.66
C LEU A 93 11.26 -2.73 -41.85
N ARG A 94 11.76 -3.31 -40.76
CA ARG A 94 12.78 -4.38 -40.82
C ARG A 94 12.27 -5.61 -41.56
N ALA A 95 11.04 -6.05 -41.27
CA ALA A 95 10.42 -7.18 -41.96
C ALA A 95 10.26 -6.91 -43.45
N ARG A 96 9.75 -5.72 -43.83
CA ARG A 96 9.64 -5.31 -45.25
C ARG A 96 11.00 -5.30 -45.95
N ARG A 97 12.04 -4.79 -45.29
CA ARG A 97 13.40 -4.80 -45.83
C ARG A 97 13.95 -6.22 -46.01
N ALA A 98 13.73 -7.09 -45.03
CA ALA A 98 14.15 -8.49 -45.12
C ALA A 98 13.46 -9.22 -46.27
N LEU A 99 12.14 -9.00 -46.45
CA LEU A 99 11.40 -9.52 -47.59
C LEU A 99 11.94 -9.02 -48.93
N ALA A 100 12.18 -7.71 -49.06
CA ALA A 100 12.74 -7.14 -50.30
C ALA A 100 14.13 -7.70 -50.62
N MET A 101 14.98 -7.88 -49.60
CA MET A 101 16.30 -8.52 -49.76
C MET A 101 16.19 -9.99 -50.15
N ALA A 102 15.18 -10.72 -49.65
CA ALA A 102 14.95 -12.12 -50.00
C ALA A 102 14.42 -12.30 -51.43
N VAL A 103 13.68 -11.32 -51.96
CA VAL A 103 13.17 -11.33 -53.34
C VAL A 103 14.24 -10.94 -54.37
N MET A 104 15.24 -10.14 -53.97
CA MET A 104 16.33 -9.72 -54.86
C MET A 104 17.51 -10.71 -54.97
N GLN A 105 17.46 -11.84 -54.24
CA GLN A 105 18.40 -12.96 -54.40
C GLN A 105 17.88 -13.95 -55.43
#